data_AF-A0A7S0AZL7-F1
#
_entry.id   AF-A0A7S0AZL7-F1
#
_cell.length_a   1.000
_cell.length_b   1.000
_cell.length_c   1.000
_cell.angle_alpha   90.00
_cell.angle_beta   90.00
_cell.angle_gamma   90.00
#
_symmetry.space_group_name_H-M   'P 1'
#
loop_
_entity.id
_entity.type
_entity.pdbx_description
1 polymer ?
#
loop_
_entity_poly.entity_id
_entity_poly.type
_entity_poly.pdbx_seq_one_letter_code
_entity_poly.pdbx_strand_id
1 'polypeptide(L)'
;MTLSALPDRSSHDDIVARNIARTDVRNFLTQRAIQSFMFLAVECRDPHTGKWIQDFLGLHNMLEYHGSGALDIDRFRTWESSLVEMMEQPKDTVIVSAKRRGRGHGGWSKHNPYLPERWVEIPISIEPTSLTQRILAVREQIASEFVNDL
;
A
#
# COMPACT_ATOMS: atom_id res chain seq x y z
N MET A 1 -2.51 22.10 -49.56
CA MET A 1 -3.21 20.87 -49.17
C MET A 1 -2.33 20.15 -48.16
N THR A 2 -2.54 20.44 -46.88
CA THR A 2 -1.80 19.84 -45.76
C THR A 2 -2.49 18.53 -45.38
N LEU A 3 -1.81 17.40 -45.63
CA LEU A 3 -2.20 16.09 -45.10
C LEU A 3 -2.18 16.16 -43.58
N SER A 4 -3.36 16.16 -42.96
CA SER A 4 -3.51 15.94 -41.52
C SER A 4 -2.99 14.54 -41.20
N ALA A 5 -1.93 14.45 -40.40
CA ALA A 5 -1.51 13.18 -39.82
C ALA A 5 -2.69 12.59 -39.05
N LEU A 6 -3.16 11.41 -39.46
CA LEU A 6 -4.12 10.64 -38.67
C LEU A 6 -3.48 10.37 -37.31
N PRO A 7 -4.20 10.53 -36.18
CA PRO A 7 -3.66 10.18 -34.88
C PRO A 7 -3.23 8.71 -34.88
N ASP A 8 -2.06 8.44 -34.31
CA ASP A 8 -1.48 7.10 -34.21
C ASP A 8 -2.48 6.16 -33.52
N ARG A 9 -2.97 5.14 -34.24
CA ARG A 9 -3.97 4.19 -33.74
C ARG A 9 -3.49 3.49 -32.45
N SER A 10 -2.17 3.28 -32.31
CA SER A 10 -1.57 2.74 -31.09
C SER A 10 -1.91 3.59 -29.87
N SER A 11 -1.86 4.92 -30.02
CA SER A 11 -2.12 5.85 -28.92
C SER A 11 -3.60 5.86 -28.51
N HIS A 12 -4.52 5.69 -29.45
CA HIS A 12 -5.95 5.63 -29.15
C HIS A 12 -6.32 4.36 -28.39
N ASP A 13 -5.81 3.21 -28.83
CA ASP A 13 -6.11 1.92 -28.20
C ASP A 13 -5.53 1.85 -26.77
N ASP A 14 -4.37 2.45 -26.54
CA ASP A 14 -3.77 2.58 -25.21
C ASP A 14 -4.64 3.44 -24.26
N ILE A 15 -5.20 4.55 -24.76
CA ILE A 15 -6.11 5.41 -23.98
C ILE A 15 -7.37 4.65 -23.60
N VAL A 16 -7.95 3.90 -24.55
CA VAL A 16 -9.15 3.09 -24.31
C VAL A 16 -8.86 2.00 -23.27
N ALA A 17 -7.75 1.27 -23.42
CA ALA A 17 -7.34 0.24 -22.46
C ALA A 17 -7.12 0.83 -21.06
N ARG A 18 -6.46 1.99 -20.95
CA ARG A 18 -6.25 2.69 -19.68
C ARG A 18 -7.58 3.08 -19.02
N ASN A 19 -8.53 3.60 -19.80
CA ASN A 19 -9.84 3.97 -19.27
C ASN A 19 -10.63 2.76 -18.79
N ILE A 20 -10.60 1.65 -19.53
CA ILE A 20 -11.21 0.38 -19.12
C ILE A 20 -10.61 -0.10 -17.81
N ALA A 21 -9.29 -0.07 -17.68
CA ALA A 21 -8.63 -0.48 -16.44
C ALA A 21 -8.99 0.46 -15.25
N ARG A 22 -9.13 1.77 -15.48
CA ARG A 22 -9.55 2.76 -14.46
C ARG A 22 -11.00 2.61 -14.00
N THR A 23 -11.85 1.98 -14.82
CA THR A 23 -13.26 1.73 -14.49
C THR A 23 -13.53 0.25 -14.19
N ASP A 24 -12.51 -0.61 -14.22
CA ASP A 24 -12.65 -2.02 -13.87
C ASP A 24 -12.96 -2.15 -12.38
N VAL A 25 -14.13 -2.73 -12.08
CA VAL A 25 -14.57 -3.02 -10.72
C VAL A 25 -13.58 -3.89 -9.96
N ARG A 26 -12.84 -4.77 -10.64
CA ARG A 26 -11.84 -5.65 -10.01
C ARG A 26 -10.65 -4.85 -9.50
N ASN A 27 -10.21 -3.83 -10.24
CA ASN A 27 -9.17 -2.88 -9.82
C ASN A 27 -9.65 -2.06 -8.63
N PHE A 28 -10.88 -1.56 -8.70
CA PHE A 28 -11.49 -0.82 -7.60
C PHE A 28 -11.55 -1.65 -6.31
N LEU A 29 -12.03 -2.90 -6.39
CA LEU A 29 -12.11 -3.80 -5.24
C LEU A 29 -10.72 -4.15 -4.69
N THR A 30 -9.72 -4.35 -5.55
CA THR A 30 -8.33 -4.55 -5.12
C THR A 30 -7.80 -3.33 -4.37
N GLN A 31 -8.00 -2.13 -4.93
CA GLN A 31 -7.61 -0.88 -4.27
C GLN A 31 -8.30 -0.74 -2.91
N ARG A 32 -9.62 -0.97 -2.83
CA ARG A 32 -10.37 -0.90 -1.57
C ARG A 32 -9.91 -1.93 -0.55
N ALA A 33 -9.60 -3.15 -0.98
CA ALA A 33 -9.08 -4.17 -0.08
C ALA A 33 -7.73 -3.79 0.51
N ILE A 34 -6.81 -3.25 -0.30
CA ILE A 34 -5.51 -2.74 0.16
C ILE A 34 -5.72 -1.60 1.17
N GLN A 35 -6.57 -0.62 0.84
CA GLN A 35 -6.84 0.52 1.72
C GLN A 35 -7.45 0.09 3.06
N SER A 36 -8.46 -0.78 3.03
CA SER A 36 -9.09 -1.33 4.24
C SER A 36 -8.11 -2.14 5.07
N PHE A 37 -7.27 -2.97 4.44
CA PHE A 37 -6.24 -3.73 5.14
C PHE A 37 -5.22 -2.80 5.81
N MET A 38 -4.76 -1.76 5.12
CA MET A 38 -3.82 -0.78 5.67
C MET A 38 -4.43 -0.01 6.84
N PHE A 39 -5.70 0.36 6.75
CA PHE A 39 -6.44 0.98 7.86
C PHE A 39 -6.46 0.05 9.08
N LEU A 40 -6.82 -1.23 8.90
CA LEU A 40 -6.83 -2.22 9.98
C LEU A 40 -5.43 -2.43 10.58
N ALA A 41 -4.38 -2.46 9.76
CA ALA A 41 -3.00 -2.58 10.25
C ALA A 41 -2.63 -1.42 11.19
N VAL A 42 -3.01 -0.18 10.83
CA VAL A 42 -2.80 1.00 11.69
C VAL A 42 -3.55 0.88 13.01
N GLU A 43 -4.83 0.48 12.98
CA GLU A 43 -5.65 0.29 14.18
C GLU A 43 -5.10 -0.82 15.10
N CYS A 44 -4.51 -1.87 14.50
CA CYS A 44 -3.80 -2.93 15.23
C CYS A 44 -2.39 -2.53 15.70
N ARG A 45 -2.02 -1.25 15.64
CA ARG A 45 -0.71 -0.70 16.02
C ARG A 45 0.45 -1.22 15.18
N ASP A 46 0.20 -1.57 13.92
CA ASP A 46 1.19 -1.91 12.92
C ASP A 46 1.13 -0.96 11.69
N PRO A 47 1.46 0.33 11.88
CA PRO A 47 1.53 1.28 10.78
C PRO A 47 2.70 1.00 9.81
N HIS A 48 3.69 0.21 10.24
CA HIS A 48 4.90 -0.07 9.47
C HIS A 48 4.63 -1.02 8.31
N THR A 49 3.82 -2.06 8.53
CA THR A 49 3.31 -2.91 7.44
C THR A 49 2.54 -2.09 6.41
N GLY A 50 1.65 -1.19 6.86
CA GLY A 50 0.92 -0.29 5.95
C GLY A 50 1.85 0.62 5.14
N LYS A 51 2.90 1.15 5.78
CA LYS A 51 3.93 1.94 5.09
C LYS A 51 4.69 1.10 4.05
N TRP A 52 5.11 -0.11 4.41
CA TRP A 52 5.82 -1.00 3.49
C TRP A 52 5.00 -1.28 2.23
N ILE A 53 3.69 -1.55 2.37
CA ILE A 53 2.78 -1.76 1.24
C ILE A 53 2.69 -0.49 0.36
N GLN A 54 2.55 0.68 0.98
CA GLN A 54 2.51 1.97 0.26
C GLN A 54 3.78 2.20 -0.56
N ASP A 55 4.94 1.99 0.06
CA ASP A 55 6.24 2.18 -0.56
C ASP A 55 6.44 1.16 -1.71
N PHE A 56 6.05 -0.10 -1.53
CA PHE A 56 6.13 -1.14 -2.56
C PHE A 56 5.28 -0.82 -3.81
N LEU A 57 4.05 -0.35 -3.59
CA LEU A 57 3.13 0.00 -4.67
C LEU A 57 3.48 1.33 -5.35
N GLY A 58 4.42 2.10 -4.79
CA GLY A 58 4.74 3.44 -5.28
C GLY A 58 3.60 4.44 -5.09
N LEU A 59 2.78 4.22 -4.04
CA LEU A 59 1.58 5.02 -3.78
C LEU A 59 1.80 5.94 -2.59
N HIS A 60 1.05 7.05 -2.57
CA HIS A 60 1.06 8.02 -1.49
C HIS A 60 -0.36 8.24 -0.99
N ASN A 61 -0.49 8.54 0.31
CA ASN A 61 -1.75 8.89 0.95
C ASN A 61 -2.84 7.82 0.76
N MET A 62 -2.50 6.53 0.74
CA MET A 62 -3.49 5.47 0.45
C MET A 62 -4.65 5.39 1.47
N LEU A 63 -4.49 5.97 2.66
CA LEU A 63 -5.55 6.07 3.66
C LEU A 63 -6.54 7.23 3.39
N GLU A 64 -6.23 8.13 2.46
CA GLU A 64 -7.16 9.18 2.01
C GLU A 64 -8.17 8.60 1.00
N TYR A 65 -9.22 9.36 0.69
CA TYR A 65 -10.18 8.93 -0.32
C TYR A 65 -9.55 8.98 -1.72
N HIS A 66 -9.61 7.85 -2.41
CA HIS A 66 -9.26 7.75 -3.83
C HIS A 66 -10.47 7.29 -4.65
N GLY A 67 -10.55 7.73 -5.91
CA GLY A 67 -11.52 7.22 -6.90
C GLY A 67 -11.19 5.79 -7.37
N SER A 68 -11.65 5.40 -8.57
CA SER A 68 -11.51 4.02 -9.09
C SER A 68 -10.18 3.70 -9.80
N GLY A 69 -9.21 4.62 -9.80
CA GLY A 69 -7.95 4.44 -10.53
C GLY A 69 -6.76 5.02 -9.78
N ALA A 70 -6.63 4.68 -8.50
CA ALA A 70 -5.52 5.11 -7.65
C ALA A 70 -4.29 4.20 -7.75
N LEU A 71 -4.49 2.93 -8.12
CA LEU A 71 -3.39 2.04 -8.45
C LEU A 71 -2.66 2.53 -9.70
N ASP A 72 -1.35 2.35 -9.74
CA ASP A 72 -0.54 2.61 -10.93
C ASP A 72 -0.88 1.55 -11.99
N ILE A 73 -1.83 1.88 -12.86
CA ILE A 73 -2.32 1.00 -13.93
C ILE A 73 -1.27 0.84 -15.06
N ASP A 74 -0.33 1.78 -15.17
CA ASP A 74 0.73 1.68 -16.19
C ASP A 74 1.73 0.58 -15.78
N ARG A 75 2.04 0.49 -14.49
CA ARG A 75 2.81 -0.60 -13.89
C ARG A 75 1.99 -1.88 -13.76
N PHE A 76 0.81 -1.80 -13.14
CA PHE A 76 -0.06 -2.93 -12.82
C PHE A 76 -1.25 -2.97 -13.79
N ARG A 77 -0.99 -3.46 -15.01
CA ARG A 77 -2.00 -3.46 -16.09
C ARG A 77 -3.23 -4.31 -15.78
N THR A 78 -3.07 -5.36 -14.97
CA THR A 78 -4.19 -6.22 -14.53
C THR A 78 -4.43 -6.07 -13.03
N TRP A 79 -5.66 -6.36 -12.61
CA TRP A 79 -6.11 -6.17 -11.22
C TRP A 79 -5.39 -7.06 -10.21
N GLU A 80 -4.84 -8.17 -10.66
CA GLU A 80 -4.04 -9.10 -9.86
C GLU A 80 -2.54 -8.77 -9.85
N SER A 81 -2.03 -8.02 -10.84
CA SER A 81 -0.59 -7.78 -11.04
C SER A 81 0.09 -7.27 -9.77
N SER A 82 -0.51 -6.28 -9.09
CA SER A 82 0.04 -5.72 -7.85
C SER A 82 0.14 -6.73 -6.71
N LEU A 83 -0.82 -7.65 -6.60
CA LEU A 83 -0.85 -8.68 -5.56
C LEU A 83 0.11 -9.83 -5.90
N VAL A 84 0.20 -10.22 -7.18
CA VAL A 84 1.14 -11.23 -7.66
C VAL A 84 2.58 -10.77 -7.44
N GLU A 85 2.94 -9.57 -7.91
CA GLU A 85 4.28 -9.02 -7.71
C GLU A 85 4.62 -8.89 -6.22
N MET A 86 3.64 -8.58 -5.36
CA MET A 86 3.84 -8.53 -3.92
C MET A 86 4.11 -9.92 -3.34
N MET A 87 3.41 -10.96 -3.77
CA MET A 87 3.66 -12.34 -3.32
C MET A 87 5.04 -12.86 -3.69
N GLU A 88 5.60 -12.38 -4.81
CA GLU A 88 6.92 -12.76 -5.30
C GLU A 88 8.07 -12.08 -4.53
N GLN A 89 7.77 -11.05 -3.74
CA GLN A 89 8.78 -10.40 -2.92
C GLN A 89 9.32 -11.36 -1.84
N PRO A 90 10.64 -11.38 -1.60
CA PRO A 90 11.19 -12.13 -0.49
C PRO A 90 10.71 -11.58 0.85
N LYS A 91 10.82 -12.39 1.91
CA LYS A 91 10.59 -11.90 3.28
C LYS A 91 11.53 -10.73 3.56
N ASP A 92 10.99 -9.70 4.20
CA ASP A 92 11.71 -8.46 4.48
C ASP A 92 11.66 -8.16 5.98
N THR A 93 12.52 -7.25 6.45
CA THR A 93 12.53 -6.79 7.83
C THR A 93 12.68 -5.28 7.88
N VAL A 94 11.65 -4.62 8.41
CA VAL A 94 11.67 -3.18 8.64
C VAL A 94 12.22 -2.92 10.03
N ILE A 95 13.32 -2.19 10.13
CA ILE A 95 13.91 -1.79 11.42
C ILE A 95 13.30 -0.47 11.85
N VAL A 96 12.56 -0.48 12.96
CA VAL A 96 11.96 0.72 13.53
C VAL A 96 12.82 1.22 14.68
N SER A 97 13.37 2.41 14.54
CA SER A 97 14.11 3.09 15.60
C SER A 97 13.16 3.95 16.44
N ALA A 98 13.01 3.59 17.71
CA ALA A 98 12.19 4.33 18.66
C ALA A 98 13.06 4.90 19.78
N LYS A 99 12.84 6.17 20.12
CA LYS A 99 13.50 6.79 21.27
C LYS A 99 13.00 6.12 22.55
N ARG A 100 13.91 5.57 23.36
CA ARG A 100 13.54 4.93 24.61
C ARG A 100 12.93 5.96 25.55
N ARG A 101 11.71 5.69 26.07
CA ARG A 101 11.08 6.56 27.07
C ARG A 101 11.87 6.48 28.39
N GLY A 102 12.29 7.64 28.90
CA GLY A 102 12.99 7.80 30.17
C GLY A 102 14.51 7.96 30.05
N ARG A 103 15.03 9.14 30.42
CA ARG A 103 16.46 9.37 30.67
C ARG A 103 16.81 8.83 32.07
N GLY A 104 16.94 7.51 32.18
CA GLY A 104 17.45 6.85 33.37
C GLY A 104 16.38 6.20 34.26
N HIS A 105 16.44 4.88 34.36
CA HIS A 105 16.00 4.19 35.57
C HIS A 105 17.09 4.45 36.62
N GLY A 106 16.78 5.20 37.69
CA GLY A 106 17.69 5.35 38.84
C GLY A 106 18.06 6.77 39.28
N GLY A 107 17.13 7.73 39.34
CA GLY A 107 17.32 8.98 40.10
C GLY A 107 18.16 10.08 39.46
N TRP A 108 18.37 10.04 38.13
CA TRP A 108 19.12 11.08 37.43
C TRP A 108 18.23 12.28 37.05
N SER A 109 18.82 13.48 37.05
CA SER A 109 18.15 14.71 36.61
C SER A 109 17.65 14.59 35.17
N LYS A 110 16.37 14.96 34.95
CA LYS A 110 15.65 14.91 33.66
C LYS A 110 16.39 15.61 32.51
N HIS A 111 17.27 16.57 32.81
CA HIS A 111 17.98 17.41 31.84
C HIS A 111 19.50 17.24 31.86
N ASN A 112 20.04 16.06 32.21
CA ASN A 112 21.49 15.84 32.14
C ASN A 112 21.98 15.85 30.66
N PRO A 113 22.83 16.80 30.24
CA PRO A 113 23.34 16.90 28.87
C PRO A 113 24.41 15.84 28.55
N TYR A 114 24.94 15.13 29.54
CA TYR A 114 25.97 14.11 29.37
C TYR A 114 25.41 12.69 29.17
N LEU A 115 24.08 12.49 29.22
CA LEU A 115 23.47 11.19 28.96
C LEU A 115 23.24 11.02 27.44
N PRO A 116 23.83 9.99 26.80
CA PRO A 116 23.61 9.73 25.38
C PRO A 116 22.14 9.37 25.12
N GLU A 117 21.60 9.82 23.99
CA GLU A 117 20.26 9.44 23.56
C GLU A 117 20.24 7.94 23.25
N ARG A 118 19.35 7.20 23.92
CA ARG A 118 19.21 5.76 23.72
C ARG A 118 18.05 5.50 22.77
N TRP A 119 18.38 4.91 21.63
CA TRP A 119 17.43 4.39 20.68
C TRP A 119 17.27 2.88 20.90
N VAL A 120 16.07 2.38 20.66
CA VAL A 120 15.79 0.95 20.60
C VAL A 120 15.37 0.65 19.17
N GLU A 121 16.03 -0.32 18.57
CA GLU A 121 15.67 -0.84 17.26
C GLU A 121 14.75 -2.05 17.46
N ILE A 122 13.59 -1.99 16.82
CA ILE A 122 12.58 -3.06 16.86
C ILE A 122 12.48 -3.60 15.43
N PRO A 123 12.95 -4.84 15.16
CA PRO A 123 12.78 -5.45 13.85
C PRO A 123 11.33 -5.92 13.69
N ILE A 124 10.70 -5.53 12.60
CA ILE A 124 9.37 -5.98 12.19
C ILE A 124 9.54 -6.87 10.98
N SER A 125 9.18 -8.15 11.11
CA SER A 125 9.21 -9.09 9.99
C SER A 125 8.01 -8.86 9.07
N ILE A 126 8.29 -8.68 7.78
CA ILE A 126 7.31 -8.57 6.73
C ILE A 126 7.33 -9.85 5.90
N GLU A 127 6.17 -10.49 5.81
CA GLU A 127 5.96 -11.67 4.97
C GLU A 127 4.98 -11.33 3.85
N PRO A 128 5.45 -10.94 2.65
CA PRO A 128 4.59 -10.42 1.59
C PRO A 128 3.50 -11.39 1.16
N THR A 129 3.79 -12.69 1.06
CA THR A 129 2.79 -13.72 0.75
C THR A 129 1.65 -13.76 1.77
N SER A 130 1.97 -13.67 3.07
CA SER A 130 0.99 -13.64 4.16
C SER A 130 0.16 -12.35 4.14
N LEU A 131 0.77 -11.22 3.77
CA LEU A 131 0.05 -9.96 3.55
C LEU A 131 -0.94 -10.07 2.40
N THR A 132 -0.50 -10.60 1.25
CA THR A 132 -1.37 -10.76 0.08
C THR A 132 -2.57 -11.65 0.39
N GLN A 133 -2.36 -12.78 1.08
CA GLN A 133 -3.47 -13.66 1.48
C GLN A 133 -4.51 -12.94 2.35
N ARG A 134 -4.07 -12.13 3.31
CA ARG A 134 -4.97 -11.34 4.16
C ARG A 134 -5.71 -10.26 3.37
N ILE A 135 -5.04 -9.58 2.43
CA ILE A 135 -5.66 -8.59 1.54
C ILE A 135 -6.71 -9.27 0.64
N LEU A 136 -6.43 -10.46 0.11
CA LEU A 136 -7.40 -11.22 -0.68
C LEU A 136 -8.64 -11.60 0.12
N ALA A 137 -8.48 -11.99 1.38
CA ALA A 137 -9.62 -12.26 2.27
C ALA A 137 -10.49 -11.01 2.50
N VAL A 138 -9.87 -9.85 2.72
CA VAL A 138 -10.59 -8.56 2.82
C VAL A 138 -11.31 -8.25 1.51
N ARG A 139 -10.67 -8.48 0.36
CA ARG A 139 -11.27 -8.26 -0.96
C ARG A 139 -12.49 -9.14 -1.19
N GLU A 140 -12.43 -10.41 -0.81
CA GLU A 140 -13.55 -11.35 -0.91
C GLU A 140 -14.74 -10.87 -0.07
N GLN A 141 -14.48 -10.42 1.15
CA GLN A 141 -15.53 -9.88 2.03
C GLN A 141 -16.19 -8.64 1.41
N ILE A 142 -15.38 -7.65 1.00
CA ILE A 142 -15.90 -6.42 0.38
C ILE A 142 -16.68 -6.75 -0.90
N ALA A 143 -16.17 -7.65 -1.73
CA ALA A 143 -16.86 -8.05 -2.96
C ALA A 143 -18.20 -8.73 -2.68
N SER A 144 -18.26 -9.57 -1.65
CA SER A 144 -19.49 -10.25 -1.23
C SER A 144 -20.53 -9.26 -0.71
N GLU A 145 -20.12 -8.31 0.12
CA GLU A 145 -20.99 -7.22 0.59
C GLU A 145 -21.48 -6.35 -0.58
N PHE A 146 -20.57 -5.97 -1.48
CA PHE A 146 -20.88 -5.15 -2.65
C PHE A 146 -21.91 -5.78 -3.59
N VAL A 147 -21.90 -7.11 -3.75
CA VAL A 147 -22.91 -7.83 -4.56
C VAL A 147 -24.27 -7.87 -3.86
N ASN A 148 -24.32 -7.93 -2.54
CA ASN A 148 -25.58 -7.97 -1.80
C ASN A 148 -26.25 -6.59 -1.67
N ASP A 149 -25.44 -5.52 -1.72
CA ASP A 149 -25.92 -4.13 -1.58
C ASP A 149 -26.41 -3.51 -2.90
N LEU A 150 -26.06 -4.11 -4.05
CA LEU A 150 -26.47 -3.67 -5.40
C LEU A 150 -27.75 -4.35 -5.90
#